data_AF-A0A9D6CLF9-F1
#
_entry.id   AF-A0A9D6CLF9-F1
#
_cell.length_a   1.000
_cell.length_b   1.000
_cell.length_c   1.000
_cell.angle_alpha   90.00
_cell.angle_beta   90.00
_cell.angle_gamma   90.00
#
_symmetry.space_group_name_H-M   'P 1'
#
loop_
_entity.id
_entity.type
_entity.pdbx_description
1 polymer ?
#
loop_
_entity_poly.entity_id
_entity_poly.type
_entity_poly.pdbx_seq_one_letter_code
_entity_poly.pdbx_strand_id
1 'polypeptide(L)'
;MRLRRASRRGFRYASPMFIPLGTNLGSKRRPTVVYAMLALNSAIYALTIAGFRGGNDALVALYENGAISLRGFEWWQPVTYQFLHDPFSILHVLSNMVFLWAFGGVVESRLGHLGFLALYLVGGALAGLLQVGITGGSAVGASGSVSVVAGAFLALYPRGIVHGFWLLPPMRVAMPAVWLLGLYAAIDLVNTFTDLLGATRTGVGTIAHLGGLAFGLATCVALLGFGLLARTDFDLFFMMKQWKRRRDLRAATAVAGVGVADGPVAARVRADGADTMSPKERTLRNTIAAAHRERDGILCASLYRELLALNPSATLPAQIQLDVANQLASEGRAAEARAAYANFVARFRTDPAVHDARLMLAVLSLRRLGDARGALAVLGELDRNRLDGDKAALAAELEREAQAQARAGAAS
;
A
#
# COMPACT_ATOMS: atom_id res chain seq x y z
N MET A 1 8.72 56.83 11.81
CA MET A 1 7.77 56.79 12.95
C MET A 1 7.71 55.36 13.47
N ARG A 2 7.95 55.17 14.78
CA ARG A 2 8.22 53.89 15.47
C ARG A 2 7.06 52.88 15.35
N LEU A 3 7.31 51.67 14.84
CA LEU A 3 6.47 50.50 15.15
C LEU A 3 7.01 49.80 16.40
N ARG A 4 6.55 50.28 17.55
CA ARG A 4 6.71 49.65 18.86
C ARG A 4 5.59 48.62 19.04
N ARG A 5 5.98 47.39 19.39
CA ARG A 5 5.24 46.37 20.15
C ARG A 5 3.76 46.14 19.78
N ALA A 6 3.52 45.03 19.08
CA ALA A 6 2.36 44.20 19.35
C ALA A 6 2.83 42.89 20.00
N SER A 7 2.70 42.81 21.32
CA SER A 7 2.71 41.52 22.03
C SER A 7 1.28 41.23 22.45
N ARG A 8 0.76 40.04 22.11
CA ARG A 8 0.23 39.05 23.07
C ARG A 8 -0.37 37.86 22.33
N ARG A 9 0.41 36.77 22.39
CA ARG A 9 0.02 35.35 22.48
C ARG A 9 -1.45 35.04 22.14
N GLY A 10 -1.72 34.75 20.87
CA GLY A 10 -2.76 33.79 20.52
C GLY A 10 -2.20 32.38 20.74
N PHE A 11 -3.01 31.49 21.30
CA PHE A 11 -2.69 30.06 21.39
C PHE A 11 -2.48 29.56 19.95
N ARG A 12 -1.22 29.46 19.52
CA ARG A 12 -0.88 28.83 18.25
C ARG A 12 -1.23 27.37 18.44
N TYR A 13 -2.28 26.89 17.79
CA TYR A 13 -2.46 25.45 17.62
C TYR A 13 -1.13 24.93 17.09
N ALA A 14 -0.42 24.18 17.93
CA ALA A 14 0.73 23.43 17.47
C ALA A 14 0.16 22.47 16.43
N SER A 15 0.41 22.74 15.15
CA SER A 15 0.17 21.78 14.08
C SER A 15 0.70 20.43 14.57
N PRO A 16 -0.02 19.32 14.38
CA PRO A 16 0.44 18.02 14.82
C PRO A 16 1.87 17.87 14.30
N MET A 17 2.81 17.78 15.25
CA MET A 17 4.23 17.81 14.93
C MET A 17 4.67 16.42 14.47
N PHE A 18 3.99 15.89 13.46
CA PHE A 18 4.41 14.70 12.75
C PHE A 18 5.37 15.11 11.63
N ILE A 19 6.59 14.60 11.72
CA ILE A 19 7.61 14.78 10.70
C ILE A 19 7.62 13.51 9.84
N PRO A 20 7.11 13.53 8.60
CA PRO A 20 7.15 12.36 7.73
C PRO A 20 8.59 12.12 7.30
N LEU A 21 9.14 10.96 7.66
CA LEU A 21 10.50 10.55 7.33
C LEU A 21 10.57 9.67 6.06
N GLY A 22 9.46 9.51 5.35
CA GLY A 22 9.37 8.67 4.16
C GLY A 22 8.29 7.60 4.28
N THR A 23 8.27 6.69 3.31
CA THR A 23 7.24 5.67 3.20
C THR A 23 7.85 4.29 3.03
N ASN A 24 7.06 3.25 3.27
CA ASN A 24 7.46 1.87 3.00
C ASN A 24 7.56 1.53 1.50
N LEU A 25 7.32 2.51 0.62
CA LEU A 25 7.31 2.34 -0.82
C LEU A 25 8.66 2.78 -1.39
N GLY A 26 9.29 1.89 -2.15
CA GLY A 26 10.53 2.21 -2.86
C GLY A 26 10.27 3.01 -4.13
N SER A 27 11.21 3.92 -4.46
CA SER A 27 11.25 4.59 -5.75
C SER A 27 11.99 3.70 -6.77
N LYS A 28 11.33 3.29 -7.85
CA LYS A 28 11.96 2.46 -8.91
C LYS A 28 12.94 3.28 -9.75
N ARG A 29 12.73 4.60 -9.84
CA ARG A 29 13.62 5.55 -10.54
C ARG A 29 14.27 6.49 -9.53
N ARG A 30 15.45 7.02 -9.86
CA ARG A 30 16.07 8.08 -9.03
C ARG A 30 15.21 9.35 -9.13
N PRO A 31 14.79 9.97 -8.01
CA PRO A 31 13.86 11.10 -8.04
C PRO A 31 14.60 12.42 -8.29
N THR A 32 15.08 12.60 -9.52
CA THR A 32 15.94 13.71 -9.90
C THR A 32 15.23 15.06 -9.85
N VAL A 33 13.94 15.12 -10.20
CA VAL A 33 13.17 16.35 -10.15
C VAL A 33 12.93 16.76 -8.70
N VAL A 34 12.59 15.82 -7.82
CA VAL A 34 12.49 16.10 -6.38
C VAL A 34 13.80 16.67 -5.85
N TYR A 35 14.94 16.06 -6.15
CA TYR A 35 16.25 16.59 -5.72
C TYR A 35 16.54 17.98 -6.27
N ALA A 36 16.22 18.24 -7.53
CA ALA A 36 16.36 19.57 -8.13
C ALA A 36 15.46 20.60 -7.42
N MET A 37 14.21 20.24 -7.11
CA MET A 37 13.29 21.11 -6.38
C MET A 37 13.78 21.39 -4.95
N LEU A 38 14.28 20.37 -4.23
CA LEU A 38 14.86 20.54 -2.90
C LEU A 38 16.05 21.52 -2.92
N ALA A 39 16.97 21.33 -3.88
CA ALA A 39 18.15 22.18 -4.04
C ALA A 39 17.74 23.63 -4.41
N LEU A 40 16.84 23.79 -5.38
CA LEU A 40 16.39 25.09 -5.86
C LEU A 40 15.68 25.90 -4.76
N ASN A 41 14.74 25.28 -4.03
CA ASN A 41 14.05 25.92 -2.91
C ASN A 41 15.04 26.32 -1.79
N SER A 42 16.01 25.46 -1.48
CA SER A 42 17.02 25.76 -0.46
C SER A 42 17.94 26.92 -0.87
N ALA A 43 18.34 26.95 -2.15
CA ALA A 43 19.19 28.01 -2.70
C ALA A 43 18.46 29.37 -2.71
N ILE A 44 17.21 29.39 -3.19
CA ILE A 44 16.39 30.61 -3.20
C ILE A 44 16.16 31.11 -1.77
N TYR A 45 15.88 30.21 -0.82
CA TYR A 45 15.74 30.57 0.58
C TYR A 45 17.01 31.18 1.18
N ALA A 46 18.19 30.62 0.86
CA ALA A 46 19.46 31.17 1.30
C ALA A 46 19.70 32.58 0.73
N LEU A 47 19.38 32.80 -0.54
CA LEU A 47 19.47 34.12 -1.19
C LEU A 47 18.51 35.12 -0.55
N THR A 48 17.25 34.75 -0.31
CA THR A 48 16.28 35.67 0.29
C THR A 48 16.67 36.02 1.73
N ILE A 49 17.12 35.07 2.55
CA ILE A 49 17.64 35.37 3.90
C ILE A 49 18.84 36.32 3.82
N ALA A 50 19.79 36.07 2.92
CA ALA A 50 20.95 36.94 2.76
C ALA A 50 20.53 38.37 2.39
N GLY A 51 19.50 38.51 1.54
CA GLY A 51 18.87 39.79 1.22
C GLY A 51 18.32 40.51 2.44
N PHE A 52 17.41 39.85 3.17
CA PHE A 52 16.74 40.44 4.34
C PHE A 52 17.68 40.71 5.52
N ARG A 53 18.73 39.89 5.72
CA ARG A 53 19.72 40.11 6.79
C ARG A 53 20.83 41.09 6.41
N GLY A 54 21.22 41.09 5.15
CA GLY A 54 22.30 41.93 4.62
C GLY A 54 21.85 43.31 4.14
N GLY A 55 20.54 43.58 4.09
CA GLY A 55 19.99 44.84 3.59
C GLY A 55 20.20 45.03 2.08
N ASN A 56 20.15 43.94 1.30
CA ASN A 56 20.26 44.01 -0.15
C ASN A 56 18.87 44.19 -0.78
N ASP A 57 18.57 45.42 -1.17
CA ASP A 57 17.26 45.81 -1.73
C ASP A 57 16.89 45.03 -3.00
N ALA A 58 17.85 44.63 -3.82
CA ALA A 58 17.58 43.86 -5.03
C ALA A 58 17.09 42.43 -4.70
N LEU A 59 17.66 41.80 -3.66
CA LEU A 59 17.23 40.48 -3.19
C LEU A 59 15.88 40.54 -2.46
N VAL A 60 15.60 41.63 -1.76
CA VAL A 60 14.27 41.88 -1.16
C VAL A 60 13.23 42.10 -2.26
N ALA A 61 13.54 42.90 -3.29
CA ALA A 61 12.67 43.12 -4.43
C ALA A 61 12.40 41.82 -5.21
N LEU A 62 13.38 40.92 -5.33
CA LEU A 62 13.17 39.59 -5.93
C LEU A 62 12.10 38.78 -5.16
N TYR A 63 12.13 38.83 -3.83
CA TYR A 63 11.12 38.18 -3.00
C TYR A 63 9.75 38.82 -3.16
N GLU A 64 9.67 40.16 -3.11
CA GLU A 64 8.41 40.89 -3.21
C GLU A 64 7.75 40.71 -4.60
N ASN A 65 8.53 40.81 -5.67
CA ASN A 65 8.04 40.66 -7.05
C ASN A 65 7.68 39.20 -7.41
N GLY A 66 8.30 38.23 -6.74
CA GLY A 66 8.06 36.81 -6.97
C GLY A 66 6.88 36.25 -6.18
N ALA A 67 6.41 36.95 -5.14
CA ALA A 67 5.22 36.56 -4.38
C ALA A 67 3.96 36.71 -5.25
N ILE A 68 3.02 35.79 -5.14
CA ILE A 68 1.76 35.90 -5.90
C ILE A 68 0.78 36.81 -5.17
N SER A 69 0.20 37.76 -5.88
CA SER A 69 -0.77 38.73 -5.37
C SER A 69 -1.71 39.16 -6.49
N LEU A 70 -2.99 39.39 -6.18
CA LEU A 70 -3.91 39.99 -7.14
C LEU A 70 -3.63 41.48 -7.39
N ARG A 71 -3.01 42.16 -6.41
CA ARG A 71 -2.56 43.54 -6.56
C ARG A 71 -1.18 43.54 -7.21
N GLY A 72 -1.04 44.15 -8.37
CA GLY A 72 0.20 44.11 -9.14
C GLY A 72 0.52 42.69 -9.64
N PHE A 73 -0.50 41.96 -10.09
CA PHE A 73 -0.35 40.59 -10.58
C PHE A 73 0.53 40.56 -11.84
N GLU A 74 1.48 39.64 -11.84
CA GLU A 74 2.36 39.38 -12.97
C GLU A 74 2.28 37.91 -13.40
N TRP A 75 2.33 37.64 -14.70
CA TRP A 75 2.03 36.31 -15.25
C TRP A 75 3.01 35.21 -14.82
N TRP A 76 4.22 35.56 -14.37
CA TRP A 76 5.22 34.62 -13.84
C TRP A 76 5.00 34.25 -12.37
N GLN A 77 4.25 35.07 -11.61
CA GLN A 77 4.05 34.89 -10.17
C GLN A 77 3.45 33.54 -9.79
N PRO A 78 2.50 32.94 -10.55
CA PRO A 78 2.01 31.59 -10.28
C PRO A 78 3.08 30.51 -10.29
N VAL A 79 4.24 30.75 -10.91
CA VAL A 79 5.39 29.84 -10.87
C VAL A 79 6.37 30.24 -9.77
N THR A 80 6.77 31.52 -9.71
CA THR A 80 7.85 31.96 -8.81
C THR A 80 7.50 31.85 -7.34
N TYR A 81 6.24 32.10 -6.97
CA TYR A 81 5.83 32.09 -5.55
C TYR A 81 6.03 30.72 -4.89
N GLN A 82 5.97 29.64 -5.68
CA GLN A 82 6.16 28.26 -5.23
C GLN A 82 7.57 28.02 -4.67
N PHE A 83 8.54 28.88 -5.03
CA PHE A 83 9.93 28.73 -4.61
C PHE A 83 10.34 29.69 -3.49
N LEU A 84 9.51 30.68 -3.18
CA LEU A 84 9.75 31.64 -2.11
C LEU A 84 9.26 31.09 -0.79
N HIS A 85 9.97 31.39 0.30
CA HIS A 85 9.61 30.96 1.65
C HIS A 85 9.81 32.11 2.62
N ASP A 86 9.06 32.09 3.73
CA ASP A 86 9.14 33.12 4.76
C ASP A 86 10.60 33.25 5.28
N PRO A 87 11.29 34.37 5.00
CA PRO A 87 12.70 34.56 5.34
C PRO A 87 12.94 34.57 6.85
N PHE A 88 11.89 34.75 7.66
CA PHE A 88 11.97 34.76 9.12
C PHE A 88 11.61 33.42 9.76
N SER A 89 11.26 32.40 8.97
CA SER A 89 10.84 31.08 9.45
C SER A 89 11.51 29.94 8.69
N ILE A 90 12.61 29.40 9.26
CA ILE A 90 13.28 28.21 8.69
C ILE A 90 12.38 26.98 8.69
N LEU A 91 11.44 26.90 9.64
CA LEU A 91 10.47 25.81 9.70
C LEU A 91 9.53 25.83 8.48
N HIS A 92 9.29 26.97 7.85
CA HIS A 92 8.45 27.06 6.66
C HIS A 92 9.09 26.33 5.47
N VAL A 93 10.37 26.59 5.18
CA VAL A 93 11.07 25.84 4.11
C VAL A 93 11.29 24.39 4.50
N LEU A 94 11.71 24.13 5.75
CA LEU A 94 12.05 22.79 6.19
C LEU A 94 10.85 21.85 6.13
N SER A 95 9.68 22.29 6.59
CA SER A 95 8.47 21.45 6.55
C SER A 95 8.06 21.10 5.11
N ASN A 96 8.10 22.07 4.19
CA ASN A 96 7.82 21.82 2.78
C ASN A 96 8.80 20.82 2.17
N MET A 97 10.09 20.96 2.47
CA MET A 97 11.13 20.08 1.93
C MET A 97 11.02 18.65 2.51
N VAL A 98 10.71 18.51 3.80
CA VAL A 98 10.48 17.20 4.42
C VAL A 98 9.28 16.49 3.79
N PHE A 99 8.15 17.18 3.59
CA PHE A 99 6.99 16.59 2.93
C PHE A 99 7.28 16.25 1.46
N LEU A 100 7.94 17.15 0.72
CA LEU A 100 8.31 16.90 -0.67
C LEU A 100 9.24 15.69 -0.78
N TRP A 101 10.20 15.55 0.13
CA TRP A 101 11.09 14.41 0.17
C TRP A 101 10.34 13.10 0.52
N ALA A 102 9.45 13.13 1.51
CA ALA A 102 8.74 11.95 1.98
C ALA A 102 7.81 11.34 0.91
N PHE A 103 7.13 12.19 0.13
CA PHE A 103 6.11 11.73 -0.84
C PHE A 103 6.57 11.84 -2.29
N GLY A 104 7.36 12.86 -2.62
CA GLY A 104 7.67 13.25 -3.99
C GLY A 104 8.36 12.15 -4.78
N GLY A 105 9.33 11.44 -4.21
CA GLY A 105 10.10 10.45 -4.96
C GLY A 105 9.24 9.28 -5.48
N VAL A 106 8.30 8.82 -4.65
CA VAL A 106 7.38 7.74 -5.02
C VAL A 106 6.40 8.19 -6.11
N VAL A 107 5.92 9.43 -6.03
CA VAL A 107 5.04 10.03 -7.06
C VAL A 107 5.81 10.27 -8.35
N GLU A 108 7.03 10.80 -8.29
CA GLU A 108 7.91 11.01 -9.43
C GLU A 108 8.23 9.71 -10.15
N SER A 109 8.53 8.65 -9.41
CA SER A 109 8.75 7.33 -10.00
C SER A 109 7.52 6.79 -10.73
N ARG A 110 6.32 7.26 -10.38
CA ARG A 110 5.07 6.78 -10.95
C ARG A 110 4.61 7.58 -12.16
N LEU A 111 4.82 8.89 -12.15
CA LEU A 111 4.45 9.81 -13.22
C LEU A 111 5.58 10.05 -14.22
N GLY A 112 6.81 9.68 -13.87
CA GLY A 112 8.01 10.10 -14.57
C GLY A 112 8.38 11.55 -14.27
N HIS A 113 9.59 11.96 -14.67
CA HIS A 113 10.16 13.28 -14.37
C HIS A 113 9.29 14.43 -14.89
N LEU A 114 8.90 14.38 -16.18
CA LEU A 114 8.08 15.43 -16.80
C LEU A 114 6.66 15.48 -16.23
N GLY A 115 6.02 14.33 -16.04
CA GLY A 115 4.68 14.25 -15.46
C GLY A 115 4.64 14.79 -14.03
N PHE A 116 5.65 14.47 -13.23
CA PHE A 116 5.81 15.01 -11.89
C PHE A 116 6.05 16.51 -11.88
N LEU A 117 6.96 17.01 -12.72
CA LEU A 117 7.27 18.44 -12.80
C LEU A 117 6.04 19.25 -13.23
N ALA A 118 5.32 18.78 -14.25
CA ALA A 118 4.08 19.41 -14.71
C ALA A 118 3.01 19.42 -13.61
N LEU A 119 2.80 18.28 -12.93
CA LEU A 119 1.87 18.18 -11.82
C LEU A 119 2.22 19.17 -10.70
N TYR A 120 3.50 19.25 -10.32
CA TYR A 120 3.99 20.15 -9.27
C TYR A 120 3.76 21.62 -9.64
N LEU A 121 4.24 22.05 -10.82
CA LEU A 121 4.20 23.46 -11.22
C LEU A 121 2.78 23.94 -11.56
N VAL A 122 2.01 23.16 -12.32
CA VAL A 122 0.64 23.54 -12.73
C VAL A 122 -0.30 23.46 -11.55
N GLY A 123 -0.26 22.36 -10.78
CA GLY A 123 -1.08 22.22 -9.60
C GLY A 123 -0.75 23.27 -8.55
N GLY A 124 0.53 23.58 -8.36
CA GLY A 124 0.99 24.68 -7.53
C GLY A 124 0.40 26.01 -7.97
N ALA A 125 0.57 26.37 -9.24
CA ALA A 125 0.02 27.61 -9.80
C ALA A 125 -1.49 27.76 -9.53
N LEU A 126 -2.27 26.69 -9.76
CA LEU A 126 -3.71 26.69 -9.48
C LEU A 126 -4.02 26.81 -7.99
N ALA A 127 -3.25 26.16 -7.11
CA ALA A 127 -3.40 26.28 -5.67
C ALA A 127 -3.10 27.71 -5.16
N GLY A 128 -2.05 28.35 -5.69
CA GLY A 128 -1.70 29.74 -5.39
C GLY A 128 -2.77 30.72 -5.87
N LEU A 129 -3.24 30.56 -7.11
CA LEU A 129 -4.32 31.36 -7.68
C LEU A 129 -5.61 31.23 -6.88
N LEU A 130 -5.96 30.01 -6.43
CA LEU A 130 -7.12 29.78 -5.57
C LEU A 130 -6.98 30.51 -4.23
N GLN A 131 -5.80 30.43 -3.59
CA GLN A 131 -5.52 31.10 -2.32
C GLN A 131 -5.67 32.62 -2.43
N VAL A 132 -5.01 33.26 -3.40
CA VAL A 132 -5.08 34.72 -3.56
C VAL A 132 -6.45 35.17 -4.07
N GLY A 133 -7.12 34.34 -4.88
CA GLY A 133 -8.48 34.55 -5.36
C GLY A 133 -9.51 34.65 -4.23
N ILE A 134 -9.40 33.76 -3.23
CA ILE A 134 -10.35 33.72 -2.10
C ILE A 134 -9.96 34.73 -1.01
N THR A 135 -8.68 34.86 -0.70
CA THR A 135 -8.24 35.68 0.45
C THR A 135 -7.95 37.14 0.10
N GLY A 136 -7.71 37.45 -1.18
CA GLY A 136 -7.29 38.78 -1.63
C GLY A 136 -5.90 39.22 -1.14
N GLY A 137 -5.17 38.34 -0.43
CA GLY A 137 -3.83 38.59 0.06
C GLY A 137 -2.74 38.14 -0.91
N SER A 138 -1.49 38.18 -0.44
CA SER A 138 -0.34 37.60 -1.13
C SER A 138 0.00 36.22 -0.59
N ALA A 139 0.61 35.36 -1.40
CA ALA A 139 1.09 34.05 -0.98
C ALA A 139 2.54 33.78 -1.42
N VAL A 140 3.24 33.01 -0.61
CA VAL A 140 4.57 32.45 -0.88
C VAL A 140 4.60 31.03 -0.31
N GLY A 141 5.39 30.15 -0.90
CA GLY A 141 5.66 28.82 -0.35
C GLY A 141 5.35 27.71 -1.33
N ALA A 142 6.20 26.70 -1.31
CA ALA A 142 6.02 25.43 -2.03
C ALA A 142 4.81 24.63 -1.53
N SER A 143 4.18 25.02 -0.42
CA SER A 143 3.22 24.20 0.29
C SER A 143 1.99 23.83 -0.53
N GLY A 144 1.52 24.71 -1.43
CA GLY A 144 0.43 24.37 -2.36
C GLY A 144 0.83 23.22 -3.31
N SER A 145 2.01 23.33 -3.92
CA SER A 145 2.59 22.30 -4.80
C SER A 145 2.89 21.00 -4.06
N VAL A 146 3.37 21.09 -2.81
CA VAL A 146 3.58 19.93 -1.94
C VAL A 146 2.26 19.24 -1.60
N SER A 147 1.19 20.00 -1.35
CA SER A 147 -0.16 19.43 -1.15
C SER A 147 -0.68 18.76 -2.42
N VAL A 148 -0.37 19.27 -3.62
CA VAL A 148 -0.65 18.56 -4.88
C VAL A 148 0.05 17.21 -4.93
N VAL A 149 1.34 17.16 -4.57
CA VAL A 149 2.09 15.90 -4.51
C VAL A 149 1.48 14.94 -3.49
N ALA A 150 1.05 15.44 -2.32
CA ALA A 150 0.35 14.64 -1.31
C ALA A 150 -1.00 14.10 -1.82
N GLY A 151 -1.75 14.90 -2.57
CA GLY A 151 -3.01 14.51 -3.20
C GLY A 151 -2.81 13.41 -4.24
N ALA A 152 -1.78 13.57 -5.08
CA ALA A 152 -1.38 12.54 -6.04
C ALA A 152 -0.94 11.26 -5.32
N PHE A 153 -0.19 11.36 -4.23
CA PHE A 153 0.17 10.22 -3.39
C PHE A 153 -1.08 9.50 -2.86
N LEU A 154 -2.12 10.22 -2.41
CA LEU A 154 -3.38 9.63 -1.97
C LEU A 154 -4.13 8.91 -3.10
N ALA A 155 -4.03 9.36 -4.35
CA ALA A 155 -4.64 8.62 -5.47
C ALA A 155 -3.89 7.30 -5.75
N LEU A 156 -2.55 7.36 -5.72
CA LEU A 156 -1.68 6.30 -6.19
C LEU A 156 -1.36 5.25 -5.11
N TYR A 157 -1.25 5.68 -3.85
CA TYR A 157 -0.82 4.85 -2.73
C TYR A 157 -1.54 5.19 -1.40
N PRO A 158 -2.87 5.26 -1.36
CA PRO A 158 -3.61 5.67 -0.17
C PRO A 158 -3.38 4.78 1.08
N ARG A 159 -2.95 3.52 0.90
CA ARG A 159 -2.54 2.61 2.00
C ARG A 159 -1.03 2.50 2.22
N GLY A 160 -0.23 3.30 1.50
CA GLY A 160 1.21 3.39 1.75
C GLY A 160 1.44 3.79 3.21
N ILE A 161 2.33 3.08 3.90
CA ILE A 161 2.66 3.36 5.29
C ILE A 161 3.68 4.49 5.30
N VAL A 162 3.31 5.60 5.94
CA VAL A 162 4.20 6.73 6.19
C VAL A 162 4.87 6.50 7.54
N HIS A 163 6.19 6.49 7.53
CA HIS A 163 7.00 6.43 8.74
C HIS A 163 7.38 7.85 9.12
N GLY A 164 7.31 8.19 10.40
CA GLY A 164 7.71 9.50 10.85
C GLY A 164 7.90 9.58 12.35
N PHE A 165 8.18 10.79 12.80
CA PHE A 165 8.39 11.09 14.20
C PHE A 165 7.35 12.10 14.65
N TRP A 166 6.59 11.74 15.68
CA TRP A 166 5.70 12.67 16.37
C TRP A 166 6.52 13.37 17.46
N LEU A 167 6.55 14.70 17.50
CA LEU A 167 7.39 15.43 18.47
C LEU A 167 6.77 15.50 19.88
N LEU A 168 5.43 15.45 20.01
CA LEU A 168 4.74 15.60 21.30
C LEU A 168 3.52 14.66 21.41
N PRO A 169 3.62 13.53 22.13
CA PRO A 169 4.82 12.95 22.75
C PRO A 169 5.86 12.46 21.72
N PRO A 170 7.16 12.41 22.06
CA PRO A 170 8.22 11.95 21.17
C PRO A 170 8.08 10.44 20.89
N MET A 171 7.64 10.07 19.69
CA MET A 171 7.51 8.66 19.30
C MET A 171 7.62 8.46 17.80
N ARG A 172 8.13 7.28 17.42
CA ARG A 172 8.08 6.81 16.02
C ARG A 172 6.68 6.31 15.74
N VAL A 173 6.06 6.85 14.69
CA VAL A 173 4.72 6.45 14.28
C VAL A 173 4.78 5.98 12.84
N ALA A 174 4.06 4.90 12.56
CA ALA A 174 3.83 4.38 11.23
C ALA A 174 2.34 4.30 10.99
N MET A 175 1.82 5.00 9.98
CA MET A 175 0.40 4.99 9.68
C MET A 175 0.12 5.04 8.18
N PRO A 176 -1.01 4.48 7.71
CA PRO A 176 -1.45 4.67 6.33
C PRO A 176 -1.57 6.15 5.96
N ALA A 177 -1.11 6.50 4.76
CA ALA A 177 -1.12 7.87 4.24
C ALA A 177 -2.50 8.52 4.24
N VAL A 178 -3.57 7.74 3.99
CA VAL A 178 -4.96 8.23 4.08
C VAL A 178 -5.29 8.82 5.45
N TRP A 179 -4.76 8.27 6.54
CA TRP A 179 -5.00 8.80 7.89
C TRP A 179 -4.21 10.07 8.15
N LEU A 180 -2.92 10.05 7.79
CA LEU A 180 -2.05 11.21 7.97
C LEU A 180 -2.56 12.40 7.15
N LEU A 181 -2.68 12.24 5.84
CA LEU A 181 -3.05 13.33 4.94
C LEU A 181 -4.52 13.73 5.13
N GLY A 182 -5.39 12.79 5.52
CA GLY A 182 -6.76 13.09 5.94
C GLY A 182 -6.82 13.96 7.20
N LEU A 183 -5.96 13.70 8.20
CA LEU A 183 -5.86 14.52 9.40
C LEU A 183 -5.37 15.94 9.06
N TYR A 184 -4.32 16.08 8.24
CA TYR A 184 -3.84 17.40 7.80
C TYR A 184 -4.92 18.16 7.02
N ALA A 185 -5.62 17.49 6.09
CA ALA A 185 -6.74 18.10 5.37
C ALA A 185 -7.87 18.55 6.31
N ALA A 186 -8.20 17.76 7.34
CA ALA A 186 -9.20 18.14 8.33
C ALA A 186 -8.76 19.37 9.15
N ILE A 187 -7.48 19.44 9.52
CA ILE A 187 -6.91 20.59 10.23
C ILE A 187 -6.93 21.84 9.34
N ASP A 188 -6.52 21.74 8.08
CA ASP A 188 -6.57 22.86 7.13
C ASP A 188 -8.00 23.32 6.88
N LEU A 189 -8.97 22.41 6.86
CA LEU A 189 -10.39 22.76 6.73
C LEU A 189 -10.87 23.56 7.94
N VAL A 190 -10.56 23.12 9.16
CA VAL A 190 -10.89 23.85 10.39
C VAL A 190 -10.22 25.22 10.41
N ASN A 191 -8.92 25.30 10.11
CA ASN A 191 -8.17 26.57 10.09
C ASN A 191 -8.70 27.53 9.01
N THR A 192 -9.06 27.02 7.83
CA THR A 192 -9.66 27.82 6.76
C THR A 192 -10.99 28.42 7.24
N PHE A 193 -11.82 27.61 7.89
CA PHE A 193 -13.10 28.07 8.41
C PHE A 193 -12.94 29.14 9.50
N THR A 194 -12.01 28.94 10.45
CA THR A 194 -11.77 29.93 11.52
C THR A 194 -11.15 31.23 11.00
N ASP A 195 -10.27 31.15 10.00
CA ASP A 195 -9.66 32.32 9.37
C ASP A 195 -10.69 33.13 8.56
N LEU A 196 -11.61 32.46 7.84
CA LEU A 196 -12.71 33.12 7.11
C LEU A 196 -13.72 33.80 8.04
N LEU A 197 -13.96 33.24 9.22
CA LEU A 197 -14.80 33.87 10.25
C LEU A 197 -14.10 35.01 11.00
N GLY A 198 -12.82 35.28 10.70
CA GLY A 198 -12.03 36.30 11.39
C GLY A 198 -11.69 35.96 12.85
N ALA A 199 -11.95 34.73 13.29
CA ALA A 199 -11.65 34.26 14.65
C ALA A 199 -10.14 34.10 14.87
N THR A 200 -9.41 33.77 13.81
CA THR A 200 -7.95 33.64 13.79
C THR A 200 -7.35 34.27 12.54
N ARG A 201 -6.05 34.55 12.57
CA ARG A 201 -5.24 34.79 11.36
C ARG A 201 -4.00 33.94 11.45
N THR A 202 -4.04 32.74 10.88
CA THR A 202 -2.91 31.82 10.95
C THR A 202 -1.72 32.27 10.09
N GLY A 203 -1.98 33.03 9.02
CA GLY A 203 -0.97 33.41 8.03
C GLY A 203 -0.48 32.24 7.18
N VAL A 204 -1.18 31.10 7.24
CA VAL A 204 -0.87 29.87 6.51
C VAL A 204 -1.82 29.75 5.31
N GLY A 205 -1.30 29.33 4.16
CA GLY A 205 -2.08 29.16 2.93
C GLY A 205 -2.97 27.90 2.92
N THR A 206 -3.87 27.75 3.88
CA THR A 206 -4.68 26.51 4.06
C THR A 206 -5.63 26.25 2.88
N ILE A 207 -6.11 27.30 2.20
CA ILE A 207 -6.91 27.16 0.97
C ILE A 207 -6.04 26.60 -0.16
N ALA A 208 -4.79 27.06 -0.29
CA ALA A 208 -3.83 26.48 -1.22
C ALA A 208 -3.58 24.99 -0.92
N HIS A 209 -3.49 24.62 0.36
CA HIS A 209 -3.26 23.23 0.77
C HIS A 209 -4.43 22.33 0.37
N LEU A 210 -5.66 22.72 0.71
CA LEU A 210 -6.87 21.97 0.38
C LEU A 210 -7.09 21.87 -1.14
N GLY A 211 -6.95 23.00 -1.84
CA GLY A 211 -7.08 23.06 -3.31
C GLY A 211 -6.01 22.23 -4.01
N GLY A 212 -4.76 22.33 -3.55
CA GLY A 212 -3.66 21.52 -4.07
C GLY A 212 -3.89 20.03 -3.86
N LEU A 213 -4.25 19.61 -2.64
CA LEU A 213 -4.56 18.22 -2.31
C LEU A 213 -5.68 17.66 -3.21
N ALA A 214 -6.77 18.42 -3.36
CA ALA A 214 -7.89 18.04 -4.21
C ALA A 214 -7.47 17.92 -5.69
N PHE A 215 -6.69 18.89 -6.20
CA PHE A 215 -6.21 18.89 -7.58
C PHE A 215 -5.31 17.69 -7.88
N GLY A 216 -4.34 17.39 -7.01
CA GLY A 216 -3.44 16.25 -7.18
C GLY A 216 -4.17 14.91 -7.15
N LEU A 217 -5.11 14.76 -6.21
CA LEU A 217 -5.97 13.58 -6.08
C LEU A 217 -6.83 13.40 -7.34
N ALA A 218 -7.55 14.43 -7.75
CA ALA A 218 -8.43 14.40 -8.93
C ALA A 218 -7.65 14.10 -10.22
N THR A 219 -6.49 14.73 -10.40
CA THR A 219 -5.63 14.51 -11.57
C THR A 219 -5.19 13.06 -11.67
N CYS A 220 -4.64 12.49 -10.59
CA CYS A 220 -4.17 11.10 -10.63
C CYS A 220 -5.33 10.09 -10.72
N VAL A 221 -6.48 10.38 -10.10
CA VAL A 221 -7.70 9.57 -10.28
C VAL A 221 -8.15 9.59 -11.74
N ALA A 222 -8.16 10.75 -12.39
CA ALA A 222 -8.50 10.87 -13.81
C ALA A 222 -7.50 10.08 -14.68
N LEU A 223 -6.20 10.23 -14.46
CA LEU A 223 -5.17 9.49 -15.20
C LEU A 223 -5.32 7.96 -15.07
N LEU A 224 -5.64 7.46 -13.87
CA LEU A 224 -5.94 6.03 -13.63
C LEU A 224 -7.29 5.61 -14.23
N GLY A 225 -8.27 6.51 -14.24
CA GLY A 225 -9.61 6.32 -14.79
C GLY A 225 -9.58 6.13 -16.30
N PHE A 226 -8.90 7.04 -17.00
CA PHE A 226 -8.71 7.04 -18.45
C PHE A 226 -7.62 6.08 -18.95
N GLY A 227 -6.91 5.40 -18.05
CA GLY A 227 -5.87 4.42 -18.42
C GLY A 227 -4.57 5.03 -18.90
N LEU A 228 -4.38 6.35 -18.73
CA LEU A 228 -3.12 7.05 -19.00
C LEU A 228 -2.03 6.67 -17.99
N LEU A 229 -2.42 6.20 -16.81
CA LEU A 229 -1.57 5.49 -15.87
C LEU A 229 -2.06 4.06 -15.69
N ALA A 230 -1.15 3.08 -15.79
CA ALA A 230 -1.45 1.69 -15.48
C ALA A 230 -1.95 1.58 -14.04
N ARG A 231 -2.99 0.77 -13.77
CA ARG A 231 -3.48 0.51 -12.41
C ARG A 231 -2.59 -0.51 -11.70
N THR A 232 -2.56 -0.44 -10.38
CA THR A 232 -1.75 -1.29 -9.49
C THR A 232 -2.54 -1.68 -8.25
N ASP A 233 -2.11 -2.74 -7.55
CA ASP A 233 -2.77 -3.22 -6.32
C ASP A 233 -2.67 -2.26 -5.11
N PHE A 234 -2.04 -1.10 -5.30
CA PHE A 234 -1.87 -0.09 -4.26
C PHE A 234 -2.77 1.14 -4.44
N ASP A 235 -3.37 1.33 -5.60
CA ASP A 235 -4.10 2.56 -5.95
C ASP A 235 -5.51 2.64 -5.36
N LEU A 236 -6.11 3.83 -5.48
CA LEU A 236 -7.43 4.12 -4.94
C LEU A 236 -8.52 3.22 -5.55
N PHE A 237 -8.45 2.90 -6.84
CA PHE A 237 -9.42 2.03 -7.50
C PHE A 237 -9.36 0.61 -6.95
N PHE A 238 -8.16 0.07 -6.73
CA PHE A 238 -7.98 -1.22 -6.07
C PHE A 238 -8.54 -1.21 -4.66
N MET A 239 -8.25 -0.16 -3.87
CA MET A 239 -8.82 -0.02 -2.53
C MET A 239 -10.36 -0.03 -2.55
N MET A 240 -10.98 0.74 -3.45
CA MET A 240 -12.44 0.80 -3.58
C MET A 240 -13.02 -0.56 -3.97
N LYS A 241 -12.39 -1.26 -4.94
CA LYS A 241 -12.79 -2.62 -5.35
C LYS A 241 -12.70 -3.60 -4.17
N GLN A 242 -11.64 -3.54 -3.40
CA GLN A 242 -11.45 -4.42 -2.24
C GLN A 242 -12.43 -4.09 -1.11
N TRP A 243 -12.72 -2.81 -0.86
CA TRP A 243 -13.73 -2.38 0.12
C TRP A 243 -15.12 -2.87 -0.26
N LYS A 244 -15.52 -2.69 -1.54
CA LYS A 244 -16.77 -3.23 -2.08
C LYS A 244 -16.84 -4.74 -1.90
N ARG A 245 -15.79 -5.48 -2.30
CA ARG A 245 -15.71 -6.94 -2.12
C ARG A 245 -15.86 -7.35 -0.65
N ARG A 246 -15.22 -6.64 0.29
CA ARG A 246 -15.36 -6.91 1.74
C ARG A 246 -16.77 -6.62 2.24
N ARG A 247 -17.40 -5.54 1.76
CA ARG A 247 -18.78 -5.19 2.09
C ARG A 247 -19.75 -6.24 1.55
N ASP A 248 -19.57 -6.69 0.31
CA ASP A 248 -20.38 -7.72 -0.33
C ASP A 248 -20.21 -9.07 0.41
N LEU A 249 -18.99 -9.42 0.81
CA LEU A 249 -18.73 -10.59 1.66
C LEU A 249 -19.37 -10.47 3.03
N ARG A 250 -19.26 -9.32 3.70
CA ARG A 250 -19.92 -9.08 5.00
C ARG A 250 -21.43 -9.18 4.89
N ALA A 251 -22.01 -8.64 3.83
CA ALA A 251 -23.44 -8.76 3.54
C ALA A 251 -23.82 -10.22 3.31
N ALA A 252 -23.05 -10.98 2.50
CA ALA A 252 -23.29 -12.40 2.27
C ALA A 252 -23.14 -13.24 3.56
N THR A 253 -22.19 -12.93 4.43
CA THR A 253 -22.02 -13.64 5.72
C THR A 253 -23.04 -13.22 6.77
N ALA A 254 -23.50 -11.96 6.77
CA ALA A 254 -24.59 -11.51 7.63
C ALA A 254 -25.91 -12.18 7.25
N VAL A 255 -26.15 -12.35 5.95
CA VAL A 255 -27.28 -13.13 5.41
C VAL A 255 -27.11 -14.64 5.67
N ALA A 256 -25.88 -15.15 5.79
CA ALA A 256 -25.63 -16.54 6.18
C ALA A 256 -25.82 -16.81 7.69
N GLY A 257 -25.79 -15.76 8.54
CA GLY A 257 -26.02 -15.84 9.98
C GLY A 257 -27.48 -15.64 10.42
N VAL A 258 -28.33 -15.10 9.55
CA VAL A 258 -29.77 -14.95 9.75
C VAL A 258 -30.43 -15.21 8.41
N GLY A 259 -31.12 -16.35 8.27
CA GLY A 259 -32.07 -16.70 7.19
C GLY A 259 -31.80 -16.10 5.80
N VAL A 260 -31.33 -16.94 4.87
CA VAL A 260 -31.08 -16.65 3.45
C VAL A 260 -32.10 -15.67 2.85
N ALA A 261 -31.70 -14.42 2.59
CA ALA A 261 -32.43 -13.50 1.76
C ALA A 261 -31.94 -13.62 0.31
N ASP A 262 -32.86 -13.94 -0.60
CA ASP A 262 -32.60 -14.09 -2.02
C ASP A 262 -32.22 -12.76 -2.67
N GLY A 263 -30.93 -12.61 -2.97
CA GLY A 263 -30.38 -11.46 -3.69
C GLY A 263 -29.64 -11.86 -4.97
N PRO A 264 -29.41 -10.91 -5.90
CA PRO A 264 -28.81 -11.19 -7.21
C PRO A 264 -27.37 -11.72 -7.14
N VAL A 265 -26.65 -11.46 -6.04
CA VAL A 265 -25.32 -12.06 -5.79
C VAL A 265 -25.44 -13.51 -5.31
N ALA A 266 -26.47 -13.84 -4.51
CA ALA A 266 -26.76 -15.22 -4.13
C ALA A 266 -27.15 -16.04 -5.38
N ALA A 267 -27.92 -15.45 -6.30
CA ALA A 267 -28.23 -16.07 -7.59
C ALA A 267 -26.97 -16.30 -8.47
N ARG A 268 -26.02 -15.35 -8.47
CA ARG A 268 -24.76 -15.50 -9.23
C ARG A 268 -23.77 -16.48 -8.60
N VAL A 269 -23.70 -16.53 -7.28
CA VAL A 269 -22.89 -17.52 -6.54
C VAL A 269 -23.48 -18.94 -6.67
N ARG A 270 -24.81 -19.07 -6.75
CA ARG A 270 -25.49 -20.32 -7.14
C ARG A 270 -25.20 -20.69 -8.60
N ALA A 271 -25.08 -19.71 -9.50
CA ALA A 271 -24.85 -19.95 -10.93
C ALA A 271 -23.42 -20.38 -11.30
N ASP A 272 -22.38 -19.98 -10.54
CA ASP A 272 -20.97 -20.27 -10.85
C ASP A 272 -20.40 -21.52 -10.13
N GLY A 273 -21.26 -22.48 -9.73
CA GLY A 273 -20.82 -23.83 -9.34
C GLY A 273 -20.57 -24.07 -7.85
N ALA A 274 -21.18 -23.30 -6.95
CA ALA A 274 -21.06 -23.48 -5.50
C ALA A 274 -22.22 -24.27 -4.85
N ASP A 275 -22.75 -25.30 -5.51
CA ASP A 275 -23.79 -26.18 -4.93
C ASP A 275 -23.52 -27.67 -5.11
N THR A 276 -22.28 -28.10 -4.85
CA THR A 276 -21.93 -29.52 -4.66
C THR A 276 -21.44 -29.83 -3.24
N MET A 277 -21.20 -28.80 -2.42
CA MET A 277 -20.57 -28.97 -1.11
C MET A 277 -21.62 -29.15 -0.02
N SER A 278 -21.65 -30.35 0.58
CA SER A 278 -22.60 -30.68 1.65
C SER A 278 -22.48 -29.72 2.85
N PRO A 279 -23.56 -29.49 3.62
CA PRO A 279 -23.49 -28.70 4.85
C PRO A 279 -22.42 -29.22 5.83
N LYS A 280 -22.27 -30.54 5.92
CA LYS A 280 -21.25 -31.19 6.77
C LYS A 280 -19.83 -30.87 6.31
N GLU A 281 -19.58 -30.91 4.99
CA GLU A 281 -18.29 -30.52 4.41
C GLU A 281 -17.93 -29.07 4.71
N ARG A 282 -18.92 -28.16 4.62
CA ARG A 282 -18.73 -26.74 4.96
C ARG A 282 -18.37 -26.54 6.42
N THR A 283 -19.08 -27.22 7.33
CA THR A 283 -18.82 -27.15 8.76
C THR A 283 -17.40 -27.64 9.08
N LEU A 284 -16.99 -28.80 8.56
CA LEU A 284 -15.64 -29.33 8.77
C LEU A 284 -14.55 -28.38 8.31
N ARG A 285 -14.70 -27.79 7.11
CA ARG A 285 -13.72 -26.81 6.58
C ARG A 285 -13.58 -25.59 7.48
N ASN A 286 -14.70 -25.09 8.03
CA ASN A 286 -14.69 -23.95 8.94
C ASN A 286 -14.04 -24.31 10.29
N THR A 287 -14.33 -25.50 10.83
CA THR A 287 -13.74 -25.99 12.09
C THR A 287 -12.24 -26.23 11.95
N ILE A 288 -11.78 -26.82 10.84
CA ILE A 288 -10.34 -26.98 10.56
C ILE A 288 -9.64 -25.61 10.53
N ALA A 289 -10.23 -24.62 9.86
CA ALA A 289 -9.66 -23.28 9.83
C ALA A 289 -9.63 -22.61 11.22
N ALA A 290 -10.54 -22.95 12.13
CA ALA A 290 -10.52 -22.48 13.51
C ALA A 290 -9.43 -23.16 14.33
N ALA A 291 -9.35 -24.49 14.30
CA ALA A 291 -8.30 -25.27 14.96
C ALA A 291 -6.89 -24.84 14.51
N HIS A 292 -6.72 -24.51 13.22
CA HIS A 292 -5.45 -24.04 12.68
C HIS A 292 -5.01 -22.69 13.29
N ARG A 293 -5.96 -21.77 13.54
CA ARG A 293 -5.66 -20.50 14.21
C ARG A 293 -5.23 -20.69 15.66
N GLU A 294 -5.78 -21.72 16.31
CA GLU A 294 -5.42 -22.12 17.67
C GLU A 294 -4.12 -22.94 17.73
N ARG A 295 -3.51 -23.22 16.57
CA ARG A 295 -2.30 -24.05 16.40
C ARG A 295 -2.49 -25.50 16.87
N ASP A 296 -3.72 -26.00 16.86
CA ASP A 296 -4.02 -27.40 17.15
C ASP A 296 -3.90 -28.25 15.87
N GLY A 297 -2.67 -28.69 15.58
CA GLY A 297 -2.37 -29.50 14.41
C GLY A 297 -3.07 -30.87 14.45
N ILE A 298 -3.16 -31.49 15.62
CA ILE A 298 -3.76 -32.82 15.81
C ILE A 298 -5.27 -32.75 15.49
N LEU A 299 -5.96 -31.74 16.00
CA LEU A 299 -7.37 -31.51 15.68
C LEU A 299 -7.58 -31.16 14.20
N CYS A 300 -6.69 -30.38 13.59
CA CYS A 300 -6.76 -30.12 12.16
C CYS A 300 -6.65 -31.40 11.34
N ALA A 301 -5.68 -32.26 11.68
CA ALA A 301 -5.47 -33.55 11.01
C ALA A 301 -6.67 -34.47 11.21
N SER A 302 -7.22 -34.59 12.42
CA SER A 302 -8.37 -35.44 12.69
C SER A 302 -9.61 -35.02 11.88
N LEU A 303 -9.95 -33.73 11.90
CA LEU A 303 -11.07 -33.15 11.16
C LEU A 303 -10.87 -33.23 9.64
N TYR A 304 -9.64 -33.11 9.16
CA TYR A 304 -9.35 -33.26 7.73
C TYR A 304 -9.60 -34.68 7.22
N ARG A 305 -9.42 -35.71 8.06
CA ARG A 305 -9.78 -37.08 7.66
C ARG A 305 -11.27 -37.25 7.50
N GLU A 306 -12.05 -36.65 8.41
CA GLU A 306 -13.51 -36.65 8.28
C GLU A 306 -13.92 -35.95 6.99
N LEU A 307 -13.21 -34.87 6.63
CA LEU A 307 -13.40 -34.17 5.37
C LEU A 307 -13.04 -35.06 4.16
N LEU A 308 -11.92 -35.78 4.20
CA LEU A 308 -11.52 -36.73 3.14
C LEU A 308 -12.50 -37.89 2.98
N ALA A 309 -13.09 -38.37 4.08
CA ALA A 309 -14.10 -39.42 4.06
C ALA A 309 -15.39 -38.98 3.35
N LEU A 310 -15.72 -37.69 3.41
CA LEU A 310 -16.86 -37.11 2.67
C LEU A 310 -16.51 -36.78 1.23
N ASN A 311 -15.31 -36.24 1.00
CA ASN A 311 -14.84 -35.81 -0.29
C ASN A 311 -13.33 -36.10 -0.42
N PRO A 312 -12.94 -37.19 -1.11
CA PRO A 312 -11.53 -37.57 -1.27
C PRO A 312 -10.66 -36.51 -1.96
N SER A 313 -11.28 -35.64 -2.77
CA SER A 313 -10.61 -34.55 -3.49
C SER A 313 -10.63 -33.22 -2.74
N ALA A 314 -11.03 -33.22 -1.46
CA ALA A 314 -11.15 -32.00 -0.69
C ALA A 314 -9.81 -31.30 -0.46
N THR A 315 -9.73 -30.05 -0.93
CA THR A 315 -8.57 -29.16 -0.74
C THR A 315 -8.86 -28.04 0.25
N LEU A 316 -7.96 -27.78 1.19
CA LEU A 316 -7.98 -26.62 2.08
C LEU A 316 -7.10 -25.48 1.52
N PRO A 317 -7.13 -24.25 2.10
CA PRO A 317 -6.15 -23.21 1.77
C PRO A 317 -4.71 -23.73 1.89
N ALA A 318 -3.83 -23.29 0.99
CA ALA A 318 -2.50 -23.86 0.76
C ALA A 318 -1.71 -24.15 2.06
N GLN A 319 -1.55 -23.17 2.94
CA GLN A 319 -0.81 -23.35 4.19
C GLN A 319 -1.44 -24.41 5.10
N ILE A 320 -2.75 -24.35 5.32
CA ILE A 320 -3.49 -25.30 6.16
C ILE A 320 -3.37 -26.71 5.57
N GLN A 321 -3.47 -26.83 4.25
CA GLN A 321 -3.36 -28.12 3.55
C GLN A 321 -1.98 -28.77 3.77
N LEU A 322 -0.90 -27.98 3.70
CA LEU A 322 0.46 -28.48 3.97
C LEU A 322 0.66 -28.84 5.44
N ASP A 323 0.21 -27.99 6.36
CA ASP A 323 0.36 -28.24 7.80
C ASP A 323 -0.36 -29.52 8.21
N VAL A 324 -1.57 -29.75 7.68
CA VAL A 324 -2.31 -31.00 7.86
C VAL A 324 -1.59 -32.19 7.23
N ALA A 325 -1.06 -32.05 6.01
CA ALA A 325 -0.32 -33.13 5.35
C ALA A 325 0.96 -33.52 6.13
N ASN A 326 1.70 -32.54 6.63
CA ASN A 326 2.85 -32.72 7.51
C ASN A 326 2.47 -33.41 8.81
N GLN A 327 1.40 -32.94 9.45
CA GLN A 327 0.90 -33.53 10.70
C GLN A 327 0.52 -35.00 10.49
N LEU A 328 -0.27 -35.32 9.48
CA LEU A 328 -0.65 -36.70 9.15
C LEU A 328 0.56 -37.60 8.84
N ALA A 329 1.57 -37.06 8.16
CA ALA A 329 2.81 -37.78 7.89
C ALA A 329 3.57 -38.08 9.20
N SER A 330 3.64 -37.11 10.12
CA SER A 330 4.30 -37.26 11.43
C SER A 330 3.59 -38.28 12.34
N GLU A 331 2.27 -38.39 12.23
CA GLU A 331 1.44 -39.39 12.93
C GLU A 331 1.54 -40.80 12.30
N GLY A 332 2.34 -41.00 11.26
CA GLY A 332 2.50 -42.28 10.57
C GLY A 332 1.33 -42.64 9.64
N ARG A 333 0.45 -41.71 9.32
CA ARG A 333 -0.81 -41.95 8.60
C ARG A 333 -0.63 -41.78 7.10
N ALA A 334 0.22 -42.63 6.54
CA ALA A 334 0.80 -42.48 5.21
C ALA A 334 -0.24 -42.37 4.07
N ALA A 335 -1.33 -43.13 4.12
CA ALA A 335 -2.36 -43.13 3.06
C ALA A 335 -3.08 -41.78 2.93
N GLU A 336 -3.45 -41.17 4.06
CA GLU A 336 -4.13 -39.88 4.07
C GLU A 336 -3.16 -38.71 3.91
N ALA A 337 -1.94 -38.83 4.46
CA ALA A 337 -0.88 -37.87 4.17
C ALA A 337 -0.60 -37.83 2.65
N ARG A 338 -0.54 -39.00 1.99
CA ARG A 338 -0.42 -39.09 0.53
C ARG A 338 -1.59 -38.38 -0.16
N ALA A 339 -2.83 -38.61 0.26
CA ALA A 339 -4.00 -37.94 -0.31
C ALA A 339 -3.94 -36.41 -0.12
N ALA A 340 -3.53 -35.95 1.08
CA ALA A 340 -3.38 -34.54 1.40
C ALA A 340 -2.34 -33.84 0.50
N TYR A 341 -1.17 -34.46 0.31
CA TYR A 341 -0.13 -33.94 -0.58
C TYR A 341 -0.55 -34.00 -2.05
N ALA A 342 -1.22 -35.07 -2.50
CA ALA A 342 -1.71 -35.18 -3.86
C ALA A 342 -2.73 -34.08 -4.18
N ASN A 343 -3.68 -33.83 -3.27
CA ASN A 343 -4.65 -32.74 -3.39
C ASN A 343 -3.96 -31.38 -3.42
N PHE A 344 -2.90 -31.18 -2.62
CA PHE A 344 -2.11 -29.94 -2.65
C PHE A 344 -1.44 -29.72 -4.02
N VAL A 345 -0.68 -30.71 -4.50
CA VAL A 345 0.06 -30.61 -5.77
C VAL A 345 -0.88 -30.41 -6.95
N ALA A 346 -2.03 -31.09 -6.96
CA ALA A 346 -3.02 -30.95 -8.02
C ALA A 346 -3.61 -29.52 -8.09
N ARG A 347 -3.86 -28.90 -6.93
CA ARG A 347 -4.57 -27.62 -6.81
C ARG A 347 -3.67 -26.39 -6.84
N PHE A 348 -2.45 -26.49 -6.28
CA PHE A 348 -1.54 -25.37 -6.01
C PHE A 348 -0.25 -25.47 -6.82
N ARG A 349 -0.38 -25.66 -8.14
CA ARG A 349 0.74 -25.91 -9.07
C ARG A 349 1.83 -24.82 -9.08
N THR A 350 1.48 -23.58 -8.74
CA THR A 350 2.40 -22.43 -8.73
C THR A 350 2.91 -22.07 -7.34
N ASP A 351 2.52 -22.82 -6.30
CA ASP A 351 2.95 -22.54 -4.93
C ASP A 351 4.44 -22.88 -4.75
N PRO A 352 5.22 -22.05 -4.04
CA PRO A 352 6.64 -22.32 -3.80
C PRO A 352 6.90 -23.70 -3.17
N ALA A 353 6.00 -24.19 -2.33
CA ALA A 353 6.15 -25.47 -1.62
C ALA A 353 5.77 -26.69 -2.47
N VAL A 354 5.33 -26.52 -3.73
CA VAL A 354 4.84 -27.65 -4.55
C VAL A 354 5.90 -28.71 -4.84
N HIS A 355 7.18 -28.32 -4.92
CA HIS A 355 8.28 -29.26 -5.19
C HIS A 355 8.59 -30.10 -3.95
N ASP A 356 8.58 -29.47 -2.77
CA ASP A 356 8.74 -30.15 -1.49
C ASP A 356 7.56 -31.10 -1.22
N ALA A 357 6.33 -30.65 -1.53
CA ALA A 357 5.13 -31.49 -1.45
C ALA A 357 5.20 -32.71 -2.39
N ARG A 358 5.71 -32.55 -3.62
CA ARG A 358 5.94 -33.67 -4.56
C ARG A 358 6.96 -34.66 -4.03
N LEU A 359 8.05 -34.20 -3.43
CA LEU A 359 9.04 -35.08 -2.81
C LEU A 359 8.43 -35.88 -1.66
N MET A 360 7.71 -35.22 -0.75
CA MET A 360 7.01 -35.92 0.35
C MET A 360 5.97 -36.90 -0.17
N LEU A 361 5.24 -36.53 -1.22
CA LEU A 361 4.29 -37.42 -1.90
C LEU A 361 5.00 -38.67 -2.48
N ALA A 362 6.15 -38.50 -3.12
CA ALA A 362 6.95 -39.61 -3.65
C ALA A 362 7.50 -40.51 -2.54
N VAL A 363 8.04 -39.93 -1.45
CA VAL A 363 8.52 -40.67 -0.27
C VAL A 363 7.40 -41.52 0.32
N LEU A 364 6.23 -40.93 0.56
CA LEU A 364 5.08 -41.63 1.13
C LEU A 364 4.58 -42.75 0.21
N SER A 365 4.48 -42.47 -1.09
CA SER A 365 4.03 -43.45 -2.09
C SER A 365 4.99 -44.64 -2.16
N LEU A 366 6.30 -44.38 -2.24
CA LEU A 366 7.31 -45.43 -2.37
C LEU A 366 7.54 -46.20 -1.06
N ARG A 367 7.98 -45.49 -0.01
CA ARG A 367 8.55 -46.10 1.19
C ARG A 367 7.50 -46.53 2.23
N ARG A 368 6.30 -45.96 2.17
CA ARG A 368 5.22 -46.29 3.14
C ARG A 368 4.08 -47.08 2.53
N LEU A 369 3.87 -46.96 1.21
CA LEU A 369 2.71 -47.56 0.54
C LEU A 369 3.10 -48.54 -0.59
N GLY A 370 4.38 -48.65 -0.95
CA GLY A 370 4.85 -49.58 -1.98
C GLY A 370 4.40 -49.23 -3.41
N ASP A 371 3.89 -48.01 -3.64
CA ASP A 371 3.43 -47.54 -4.95
C ASP A 371 4.58 -46.94 -5.76
N ALA A 372 5.43 -47.83 -6.29
CA ALA A 372 6.60 -47.43 -7.07
C ALA A 372 6.22 -46.69 -8.38
N ARG A 373 5.13 -47.09 -9.03
CA ARG A 373 4.67 -46.43 -10.27
C ARG A 373 4.14 -45.02 -9.99
N GLY A 374 3.35 -44.84 -8.93
CA GLY A 374 2.88 -43.53 -8.48
C GLY A 374 4.03 -42.62 -8.07
N ALA A 375 5.03 -43.15 -7.37
CA ALA A 375 6.23 -42.39 -7.03
C ALA A 375 6.98 -41.89 -8.27
N LEU A 376 7.18 -42.73 -9.29
CA LEU A 376 7.82 -42.34 -10.55
C LEU A 376 7.04 -41.26 -11.30
N ALA A 377 5.71 -41.36 -11.35
CA ALA A 377 4.87 -40.37 -12.01
C ALA A 377 5.03 -38.98 -11.36
N VAL A 378 5.05 -38.91 -10.04
CA VAL A 378 5.23 -37.65 -9.29
C VAL A 378 6.65 -37.10 -9.44
N LEU A 379 7.66 -37.97 -9.42
CA LEU A 379 9.06 -37.56 -9.59
C LEU A 379 9.34 -37.02 -11.00
N GLY A 380 8.66 -37.54 -12.03
CA GLY A 380 8.79 -37.06 -13.42
C GLY A 380 8.30 -35.63 -13.64
N GLU A 381 7.44 -35.10 -12.76
CA GLU A 381 6.93 -33.72 -12.82
C GLU A 381 7.79 -32.69 -12.04
N LEU A 382 8.89 -33.13 -11.41
CA LEU A 382 9.77 -32.22 -10.66
C LEU A 382 10.63 -31.37 -11.62
N ASP A 383 10.59 -30.05 -11.45
CA ASP A 383 11.61 -29.17 -12.03
C ASP A 383 12.88 -29.25 -11.16
N ARG A 384 13.85 -30.04 -11.62
CA ARG A 384 15.11 -30.29 -10.89
C ARG A 384 15.95 -29.04 -10.68
N ASN A 385 15.76 -27.99 -11.48
CA ASN A 385 16.49 -26.73 -11.33
C ASN A 385 16.03 -25.92 -10.12
N ARG A 386 14.89 -26.27 -9.51
CA ARG A 386 14.31 -25.60 -8.34
C ARG A 386 14.58 -26.31 -7.03
N LEU A 387 15.24 -27.47 -7.06
CA LEU A 387 15.62 -28.21 -5.87
C LEU A 387 17.01 -27.77 -5.39
N ASP A 388 17.19 -27.71 -4.07
CA ASP A 388 18.53 -27.61 -3.47
C ASP A 388 19.29 -28.94 -3.62
N GLY A 389 20.58 -28.93 -3.28
CA GLY A 389 21.47 -30.09 -3.49
C GLY A 389 20.99 -31.37 -2.78
N ASP A 390 20.51 -31.25 -1.55
CA ASP A 390 20.06 -32.39 -0.76
C ASP A 390 18.74 -32.97 -1.30
N LYS A 391 17.80 -32.11 -1.67
CA LYS A 391 16.52 -32.53 -2.28
C LYS A 391 16.72 -33.14 -3.66
N ALA A 392 17.66 -32.63 -4.45
CA ALA A 392 18.01 -33.20 -5.76
C ALA A 392 18.62 -34.60 -5.60
N ALA A 393 19.50 -34.80 -4.60
CA ALA A 393 20.05 -36.12 -4.28
C ALA A 393 18.96 -37.11 -3.85
N LEU A 394 18.05 -36.67 -2.97
CA LEU A 394 16.91 -37.47 -2.52
C LEU A 394 15.98 -37.86 -3.69
N ALA A 395 15.67 -36.93 -4.60
CA ALA A 395 14.85 -37.22 -5.78
C ALA A 395 15.49 -38.33 -6.64
N ALA A 396 16.80 -38.24 -6.88
CA ALA A 396 17.54 -39.23 -7.66
C ALA A 396 17.62 -40.60 -6.96
N GLU A 397 17.72 -40.61 -5.63
CA GLU A 397 17.66 -41.84 -4.83
C GLU A 397 16.29 -42.52 -4.93
N LEU A 398 15.21 -41.78 -4.71
CA LEU A 398 13.83 -42.27 -4.80
C LEU A 398 13.51 -42.80 -6.21
N GLU A 399 14.03 -42.15 -7.25
CA GLU A 399 13.84 -42.59 -8.64
C GLU A 399 14.51 -43.95 -8.90
N ARG A 400 15.75 -44.14 -8.43
CA ARG A 400 16.46 -45.43 -8.54
C ARG A 400 15.74 -46.53 -7.75
N GLU A 401 15.34 -46.22 -6.53
CA GLU A 401 14.62 -47.15 -5.64
C GLU A 401 13.27 -47.56 -6.26
N ALA A 402 12.50 -46.60 -6.77
CA ALA A 402 11.22 -46.86 -7.42
C ALA A 402 11.36 -47.65 -8.74
N GLN A 403 12.38 -47.37 -9.57
CA GLN A 403 12.66 -48.15 -10.77
C GLN A 403 13.02 -49.61 -10.44
N ALA A 404 13.80 -49.83 -9.39
CA ALA A 404 14.16 -51.17 -8.95
C ALA A 404 12.93 -51.97 -8.47
N GLN A 405 12.09 -51.35 -7.63
CA GLN A 405 10.84 -51.97 -7.15
C GLN A 405 9.85 -52.25 -8.29
N ALA A 406 9.71 -51.32 -9.25
CA ALA A 406 8.82 -51.49 -10.40
C ALA A 406 9.26 -52.63 -11.33
N ARG A 407 10.57 -52.85 -11.49
CA ARG A 407 11.13 -53.98 -12.26
C ARG A 407 10.92 -55.32 -11.55
N ALA A 408 11.13 -55.35 -10.24
CA ALA A 408 10.94 -56.56 -9.44
C ALA A 408 9.47 -57.04 -9.45
N GLY A 409 8.51 -56.12 -9.31
CA GLY A 409 7.08 -56.44 -9.34
C GLY A 409 6.51 -56.75 -10.74
N ALA A 410 7.27 -56.53 -11.82
CA ALA A 410 6.89 -56.94 -13.17
C ALA A 410 7.43 -58.34 -13.55
N ALA A 411 8.33 -58.90 -12.75
CA ALA A 411 8.93 -60.22 -12.93
C ALA A 411 8.27 -61.32 -12.07
N SER A 412 7.36 -60.93 -11.17
CA SER A 412 6.46 -61.80 -10.38
C SER A 412 5.08 -61.82 -11.01
#